data_AF-A0A317IDY0-F1
#
_entry.id   AF-A0A317IDY0-F1
#
_cell.length_a   1.000
_cell.length_b   1.000
_cell.length_c   1.000
_cell.angle_alpha   90.00
_cell.angle_beta   90.00
_cell.angle_gamma   90.00
#
_symmetry.space_group_name_H-M   'P 1'
#
loop_
_entity.id
_entity.type
_entity.pdbx_description
1 polymer ?
#
loop_
_entity_poly.entity_id
_entity_poly.type
_entity_poly.pdbx_seq_one_letter_code
_entity_poly.pdbx_strand_id
1 'polypeptide(L)'
;MKKFVMAAGVVILSCAVMKASAQNDSTRNNSPNGNYSKNFQDSAFVDLTTGQTVNVRYDKAKKMSYNAETNRPINFYVNTATGDTIYGAGRYIINNYIMKNDSGTWQLDKSKVRSDVNGLYSTSDNKLLQVYSPPMSANKPNK
;
A
#
# COMPACT_ATOMS: atom_id res chain seq x y z
N MET A 1 68.02 13.27 18.19
CA MET A 1 68.22 13.92 16.89
C MET A 1 68.35 12.84 15.81
N LYS A 2 67.34 12.68 14.95
CA LYS A 2 67.45 11.91 13.70
C LYS A 2 66.38 12.43 12.77
N LYS A 3 66.85 13.12 11.72
CA LYS A 3 66.07 13.69 10.63
C LYS A 3 65.80 12.56 9.63
N PHE A 4 64.56 12.40 9.17
CA PHE A 4 64.28 11.75 7.89
C PHE A 4 63.31 12.63 7.11
N VAL A 5 63.76 12.94 5.90
CA VAL A 5 63.19 13.88 4.94
C VAL A 5 62.31 13.09 3.95
N MET A 6 61.20 13.75 3.60
CA MET A 6 60.28 13.62 2.47
C MET A 6 60.46 12.50 1.43
N ALA A 7 59.33 11.90 1.05
CA ALA A 7 58.97 11.75 -0.36
C ALA A 7 57.48 12.05 -0.54
N ALA A 8 57.19 13.07 -1.35
CA ALA A 8 55.88 13.49 -1.76
C ALA A 8 55.31 12.54 -2.81
N GLY A 9 54.10 12.04 -2.58
CA GLY A 9 53.31 11.31 -3.56
C GLY A 9 51.89 11.85 -3.56
N VAL A 10 51.68 13.00 -4.20
CA VAL A 10 50.34 13.56 -4.43
C VAL A 10 49.78 12.85 -5.67
N VAL A 11 48.87 11.90 -5.46
CA VAL A 11 48.02 11.36 -6.54
C VAL A 11 46.75 12.19 -6.57
N ILE A 12 46.69 13.16 -7.48
CA ILE A 12 45.46 13.89 -7.80
C ILE A 12 44.65 12.98 -8.73
N LEU A 13 43.75 12.17 -8.18
CA LEU A 13 42.73 11.49 -8.97
C LEU A 13 41.62 12.51 -9.25
N SER A 14 41.70 13.13 -10.42
CA SER A 14 40.77 14.14 -10.91
C SER A 14 39.36 13.58 -11.13
N CYS A 15 38.40 14.45 -10.83
CA CYS A 15 36.96 14.26 -10.77
C CYS A 15 36.29 13.62 -11.98
N ALA A 16 35.27 12.79 -11.70
CA ALA A 16 34.04 12.80 -12.47
C ALA A 16 32.85 12.95 -11.50
N VAL A 17 32.44 14.21 -11.30
CA VAL A 17 31.15 14.54 -10.68
C VAL A 17 30.08 14.19 -11.70
N MET A 18 29.40 13.06 -11.52
CA MET A 18 28.20 12.77 -12.28
C MET A 18 27.07 13.65 -11.74
N LYS A 19 26.77 14.73 -12.47
CA LYS A 19 25.49 15.44 -12.41
C LYS A 19 24.38 14.45 -12.75
N ALA A 20 23.62 13.99 -11.76
CA ALA A 20 22.30 13.43 -12.02
C ALA A 20 21.34 14.60 -12.29
N SER A 21 21.17 14.92 -13.57
CA SER A 21 20.09 15.79 -14.02
C SER A 21 18.76 15.10 -13.79
N ALA A 22 17.87 15.75 -13.03
CA ALA A 22 16.46 15.42 -13.02
C ALA A 22 15.91 15.54 -14.45
N GLN A 23 15.47 14.42 -15.01
CA GLN A 23 14.54 14.39 -16.12
C GLN A 23 13.20 13.92 -15.58
N ASN A 24 12.35 14.90 -15.35
CA ASN A 24 10.91 14.71 -15.36
C ASN A 24 10.50 14.40 -16.81
N ASP A 25 9.46 13.58 -16.94
CA ASP A 25 8.64 13.34 -18.12
C ASP A 25 9.07 12.23 -19.10
N SER A 26 8.35 11.11 -19.00
CA SER A 26 7.73 10.49 -20.17
C SER A 26 6.48 9.75 -19.72
N THR A 27 5.35 10.42 -19.86
CA THR A 27 4.07 9.78 -20.12
C THR A 27 4.20 8.87 -21.35
N ARG A 28 4.45 7.57 -21.15
CA ARG A 28 4.10 6.54 -22.13
C ARG A 28 3.05 5.63 -21.52
N ASN A 29 1.83 6.08 -21.75
CA ASN A 29 0.58 5.35 -21.68
C ASN A 29 0.64 4.15 -22.64
N ASN A 30 1.35 3.10 -22.26
CA ASN A 30 1.22 1.81 -22.93
C ASN A 30 -0.01 1.14 -22.34
N SER A 31 -1.17 1.57 -22.82
CA SER A 31 -2.44 0.88 -22.62
C SER A 31 -2.28 -0.51 -23.24
N PRO A 32 -2.25 -1.60 -22.46
CA PRO A 32 -2.49 -2.91 -23.03
C PRO A 32 -3.96 -2.89 -23.40
N ASN A 33 -4.24 -2.73 -24.68
CA ASN A 33 -5.44 -3.20 -25.34
C ASN A 33 -5.47 -4.74 -25.23
N GLY A 34 -5.60 -5.21 -24.00
CA GLY A 34 -5.92 -6.57 -23.65
C GLY A 34 -7.36 -6.55 -23.22
N ASN A 35 -8.20 -7.25 -23.97
CA ASN A 35 -9.51 -7.69 -23.50
C ASN A 35 -9.29 -8.61 -22.27
N TYR A 36 -8.96 -8.01 -21.13
CA TYR A 36 -9.09 -8.65 -19.84
C TYR A 36 -10.58 -8.69 -19.56
N SER A 37 -11.23 -9.76 -20.01
CA SER A 37 -12.41 -10.24 -19.29
C SER A 37 -11.92 -10.66 -17.91
N LYS A 38 -11.74 -9.66 -17.04
CA LYS A 38 -11.37 -9.83 -15.63
C LYS A 38 -12.52 -10.60 -15.02
N ASN A 39 -12.38 -11.92 -14.98
CA ASN A 39 -13.19 -12.78 -14.14
C ASN A 39 -12.94 -12.29 -12.71
N PHE A 40 -13.82 -11.42 -12.22
CA PHE A 40 -13.81 -10.84 -10.88
C PHE A 40 -14.04 -11.89 -9.77
N GLN A 41 -14.08 -13.17 -10.13
CA GLN A 41 -14.51 -14.25 -9.25
C GLN A 41 -13.47 -14.64 -8.20
N ASP A 42 -12.18 -14.33 -8.36
CA ASP A 42 -11.16 -14.72 -7.35
C ASP A 42 -10.21 -13.56 -7.03
N SER A 43 -10.73 -12.42 -6.59
CA SER A 43 -9.86 -11.41 -5.97
C SER A 43 -9.33 -11.97 -4.65
N ALA A 44 -8.13 -12.54 -4.66
CA ALA A 44 -7.49 -13.04 -3.46
C ALA A 44 -7.12 -11.86 -2.55
N PHE A 45 -7.48 -11.94 -1.28
CA PHE A 45 -7.07 -10.97 -0.27
C PHE A 45 -5.93 -11.56 0.55
N VAL A 46 -4.92 -10.74 0.87
CA VAL A 46 -3.81 -11.14 1.75
C VAL A 46 -3.87 -10.34 3.03
N ASP A 47 -3.94 -11.01 4.18
CA ASP A 47 -3.85 -10.37 5.50
C ASP A 47 -2.41 -9.92 5.76
N LEU A 48 -2.21 -8.62 6.01
CA LEU A 48 -0.87 -8.06 6.22
C LEU A 48 -0.25 -8.47 7.57
N THR A 49 -1.07 -8.97 8.51
CA THR A 49 -0.59 -9.47 9.81
C THR A 49 0.09 -10.82 9.66
N THR A 50 -0.50 -11.71 8.85
CA THR A 50 -0.07 -13.11 8.72
C THR A 50 0.67 -13.39 7.41
N GLY A 51 0.51 -12.53 6.41
CA GLY A 51 1.00 -12.75 5.04
C GLY A 51 0.22 -13.82 4.27
N GLN A 52 -0.86 -14.36 4.84
CA GLN A 52 -1.63 -15.45 4.26
C GLN A 52 -2.78 -14.93 3.40
N THR A 53 -3.13 -15.70 2.37
CA THR A 53 -4.37 -15.46 1.62
C THR A 53 -5.56 -15.78 2.51
N VAL A 54 -6.58 -14.93 2.51
CA VAL A 54 -7.75 -15.02 3.36
C VAL A 54 -9.03 -14.73 2.58
N ASN A 55 -10.12 -15.42 2.93
CA ASN A 55 -11.45 -15.04 2.50
C ASN A 55 -12.00 -13.96 3.45
N VAL A 56 -12.33 -12.79 2.93
CA VAL A 56 -12.74 -11.63 3.75
C VAL A 56 -14.26 -11.45 3.69
N ARG A 57 -14.92 -11.50 4.85
CA ARG A 57 -16.30 -11.03 5.02
C ARG A 57 -16.34 -9.71 5.76
N TYR A 58 -17.28 -8.84 5.41
CA TYR A 58 -17.49 -7.58 6.12
C TYR A 58 -18.76 -7.60 6.96
N ASP A 59 -18.62 -7.34 8.26
CA ASP A 59 -19.74 -7.13 9.16
C ASP A 59 -20.12 -5.64 9.16
N LYS A 60 -21.25 -5.32 8.51
CA LYS A 60 -21.74 -3.94 8.40
C LYS A 60 -22.20 -3.35 9.73
N ALA A 61 -22.65 -4.18 10.68
CA ALA A 61 -23.12 -3.72 11.99
C ALA A 61 -21.94 -3.32 12.87
N LYS A 62 -20.88 -4.14 12.88
CA LYS A 62 -19.64 -3.87 13.62
C LYS A 62 -18.65 -2.97 12.87
N LYS A 63 -18.93 -2.68 11.60
CA LYS A 63 -18.04 -1.97 10.67
C LYS A 63 -16.65 -2.60 10.59
N MET A 64 -16.53 -3.92 10.69
CA MET A 64 -15.25 -4.62 10.76
C MET A 64 -15.16 -5.77 9.76
N SER A 65 -13.96 -5.96 9.21
CA SER A 65 -13.64 -7.07 8.31
C SER A 65 -13.14 -8.28 9.10
N TYR A 66 -13.55 -9.47 8.69
CA TYR A 66 -13.21 -10.73 9.33
C TYR A 66 -12.73 -11.74 8.29
N ASN A 67 -11.82 -12.62 8.71
CA ASN A 67 -11.56 -13.85 8.00
C ASN A 67 -12.84 -14.72 8.08
N ALA A 68 -13.40 -15.10 6.93
CA ALA A 68 -14.65 -15.84 6.85
C ALA A 68 -14.54 -17.27 7.41
N GLU A 69 -13.35 -17.87 7.38
CA GLU A 69 -13.09 -19.23 7.86
C GLU A 69 -12.88 -19.25 9.37
N THR A 70 -12.04 -18.35 9.89
CA THR A 70 -11.66 -18.36 11.31
C THR A 70 -12.49 -17.42 12.18
N ASN A 71 -13.32 -16.57 11.58
CA ASN A 71 -14.06 -15.49 12.24
C ASN A 71 -13.18 -14.51 13.04
N ARG A 72 -11.88 -14.45 12.75
CA ARG A 72 -10.96 -13.51 13.38
C ARG A 72 -11.01 -12.14 12.69
N PRO A 73 -10.96 -11.02 13.44
CA PRO A 73 -10.92 -9.69 12.85
C PRO A 73 -9.62 -9.49 12.06
N ILE A 74 -9.70 -8.84 10.91
CA ILE A 74 -8.55 -8.48 10.08
C ILE A 74 -8.43 -6.96 10.08
N ASN A 75 -7.29 -6.45 10.57
CA ASN A 75 -7.05 -5.00 10.64
C ASN A 75 -6.62 -4.42 9.29
N PHE A 76 -5.73 -5.11 8.57
CA PHE A 76 -5.18 -4.64 7.30
C PHE A 76 -5.06 -5.80 6.32
N TYR A 77 -5.52 -5.60 5.09
CA TYR A 77 -5.37 -6.60 4.04
C TYR A 77 -5.18 -5.93 2.68
N VAL A 78 -4.59 -6.65 1.74
CA VAL A 78 -4.37 -6.19 0.37
C VAL A 78 -5.31 -6.94 -0.57
N ASN A 79 -6.01 -6.21 -1.43
CA ASN A 79 -6.66 -6.80 -2.59
C ASN A 79 -5.60 -7.06 -3.67
N THR A 80 -5.23 -8.31 -3.89
CA THR A 80 -4.17 -8.66 -4.86
C THR A 80 -4.56 -8.33 -6.31
N ALA A 81 -5.85 -8.20 -6.61
CA ALA A 81 -6.33 -7.89 -7.95
C ALA A 81 -6.29 -6.40 -8.31
N THR A 82 -6.13 -5.51 -7.32
CA THR A 82 -5.99 -4.06 -7.53
C THR A 82 -4.70 -3.48 -6.92
N GLY A 83 -4.07 -4.20 -6.01
CA GLY A 83 -2.95 -3.71 -5.19
C GLY A 83 -3.39 -2.81 -4.04
N ASP A 84 -4.69 -2.60 -3.84
CA ASP A 84 -5.17 -1.70 -2.80
C ASP A 84 -4.99 -2.30 -1.41
N THR A 85 -4.42 -1.51 -0.51
CA THR A 85 -4.38 -1.79 0.92
C THR A 85 -5.65 -1.25 1.57
N ILE A 86 -6.33 -2.10 2.33
CA ILE A 86 -7.64 -1.82 2.89
C ILE A 86 -7.56 -1.91 4.42
N TYR A 87 -8.08 -0.89 5.09
CA TYR A 87 -8.29 -0.87 6.53
C TYR A 87 -9.57 -1.63 6.86
N GLY A 88 -9.46 -2.73 7.60
CA GLY A 88 -10.56 -3.64 7.86
C GLY A 88 -11.71 -3.00 8.65
N ALA A 89 -11.41 -2.04 9.51
CA ALA A 89 -12.42 -1.18 10.11
C ALA A 89 -12.89 -0.15 9.08
N GLY A 90 -14.16 -0.20 8.71
CA GLY A 90 -14.77 0.70 7.72
C GLY A 90 -14.45 0.41 6.25
N ARG A 91 -13.51 -0.50 5.94
CA ARG A 91 -13.05 -0.84 4.58
C ARG A 91 -12.43 0.33 3.81
N TYR A 92 -11.76 1.26 4.48
CA TYR A 92 -11.14 2.39 3.79
C TYR A 92 -9.90 1.95 3.00
N ILE A 93 -9.75 2.45 1.78
CA ILE A 93 -8.53 2.29 0.99
C ILE A 93 -7.47 3.24 1.55
N ILE A 94 -6.33 2.69 1.94
CA ILE A 94 -5.29 3.36 2.74
C ILE A 94 -3.89 3.22 2.11
N ASN A 95 -3.81 3.21 0.78
CA ASN A 95 -2.56 3.15 0.04
C ASN A 95 -1.61 4.26 0.53
N ASN A 96 -0.40 3.90 0.95
CA ASN A 96 0.63 4.82 1.49
C ASN A 96 0.28 5.54 2.81
N TYR A 97 -0.79 5.13 3.48
CA TYR A 97 -1.23 5.66 4.79
C TYR A 97 -0.96 4.70 5.96
N ILE A 98 -0.20 3.64 5.74
CA ILE A 98 0.28 2.73 6.78
C ILE A 98 1.79 2.77 6.90
N MET A 99 2.26 2.44 8.09
CA MET A 99 3.66 2.26 8.41
C MET A 99 3.84 0.98 9.23
N LYS A 100 5.01 0.37 9.13
CA LYS A 100 5.41 -0.74 10.00
C LYS A 100 6.11 -0.14 11.21
N ASN A 101 5.69 -0.50 12.42
CA ASN A 101 6.37 -0.07 13.63
C ASN A 101 7.64 -0.91 13.89
N ASP A 102 8.41 -0.54 14.91
CA ASP A 102 9.65 -1.23 15.29
C ASP A 102 9.44 -2.71 15.66
N SER A 103 8.22 -3.07 16.08
CA SER A 103 7.82 -4.45 16.38
C SER A 103 7.42 -5.26 15.14
N GLY A 104 7.44 -4.65 13.96
CA GLY A 104 7.05 -5.31 12.71
C GLY A 104 5.54 -5.35 12.45
N THR A 105 4.74 -4.63 13.24
CA THR A 105 3.28 -4.58 13.08
C THR A 105 2.87 -3.39 12.21
N TRP A 106 1.93 -3.61 11.29
CA TRP A 106 1.35 -2.55 10.48
C TRP A 106 0.38 -1.69 11.29
N GLN A 107 0.46 -0.38 11.13
CA GLN A 107 -0.41 0.60 11.77
C GLN A 107 -0.70 1.76 10.83
N LEU A 108 -1.81 2.46 11.07
CA LEU A 108 -2.10 3.72 10.38
C LEU A 108 -1.06 4.79 10.76
N ASP A 109 -0.58 5.50 9.76
CA ASP A 109 0.29 6.65 9.94
C ASP A 109 -0.55 7.85 10.40
N LYS A 110 -0.57 8.08 11.72
CA LYS A 110 -1.35 9.14 12.36
C LYS A 110 -0.96 10.56 11.91
N SER A 111 0.19 10.74 11.27
CA SER A 111 0.56 12.03 10.68
C SER A 111 -0.21 12.33 9.40
N LYS A 112 -0.67 11.29 8.70
CA LYS A 112 -1.33 11.39 7.38
C LYS A 112 -2.82 11.11 7.41
N VAL A 113 -3.31 10.41 8.42
CA VAL A 113 -4.73 10.12 8.59
C VAL A 113 -5.24 10.50 9.97
N ARG A 114 -6.53 10.84 10.00
CA ARG A 114 -7.28 11.09 11.23
C ARG A 114 -8.64 10.43 11.15
N SER A 115 -9.10 9.91 12.28
CA SER A 115 -10.42 9.28 12.42
C SER A 115 -11.36 10.21 13.17
N ASP A 116 -12.61 10.29 12.74
CA ASP A 116 -13.70 10.92 13.47
C ASP A 116 -14.95 10.02 13.51
N VAL A 117 -16.10 10.58 13.90
CA VAL A 117 -17.39 9.86 13.96
C VAL A 117 -17.96 9.51 12.59
N ASN A 118 -17.54 10.22 11.53
CA ASN A 118 -18.03 10.07 10.17
C ASN A 118 -17.14 9.17 9.31
N GLY A 119 -15.86 9.00 9.68
CA GLY A 119 -14.97 8.06 9.03
C GLY A 119 -13.48 8.35 9.17
N LEU A 120 -12.72 7.94 8.15
CA LEU A 120 -11.27 8.09 8.09
C LEU A 120 -10.91 9.11 7.01
N TYR A 121 -10.14 10.14 7.38
CA TYR A 121 -9.82 11.28 6.54
C TYR A 121 -8.31 11.37 6.34
N SER A 122 -7.88 11.85 5.18
CA SER A 122 -6.50 12.28 5.00
C SER A 122 -6.29 13.66 5.62
N THR A 123 -5.17 13.80 6.34
CA THR A 123 -4.80 15.03 7.05
C THR A 123 -4.39 16.13 6.08
N SER A 124 -3.78 15.81 4.94
CA SER A 124 -3.24 16.79 3.99
C SER A 124 -4.30 17.52 3.19
N ASP A 125 -5.37 16.82 2.79
CA ASP A 125 -6.42 17.37 1.91
C ASP A 125 -7.78 17.49 2.59
N ASN A 126 -7.90 17.04 3.85
CA ASN A 126 -9.15 17.03 4.60
C ASN A 126 -10.27 16.24 3.89
N LYS A 127 -9.92 15.22 3.11
CA LYS A 127 -10.92 14.41 2.38
C LYS A 127 -11.16 13.07 3.05
N LEU A 128 -12.41 12.61 2.98
CA LEU A 128 -12.79 11.27 3.40
C LEU A 128 -12.14 10.25 2.46
N LEU A 129 -11.51 9.22 3.03
CA LEU A 129 -10.90 8.15 2.26
C LEU A 129 -11.97 7.28 1.61
N GLN A 130 -11.65 6.77 0.41
CA GLN A 130 -12.56 5.94 -0.35
C GLN A 130 -12.84 4.63 0.39
N VAL A 131 -14.12 4.26 0.49
CA VAL A 131 -14.53 2.96 1.01
C VAL A 131 -14.46 1.92 -0.10
N TYR A 132 -13.69 0.85 0.13
CA TYR A 132 -13.63 -0.30 -0.76
C TYR A 132 -15.00 -0.96 -0.86
N SER A 133 -15.55 -0.94 -2.06
CA SER A 133 -16.80 -1.59 -2.42
C SER A 133 -16.49 -2.67 -3.45
N PRO A 134 -16.53 -3.96 -3.08
CA PRO A 134 -16.32 -5.01 -4.06
C PRO A 134 -17.44 -4.90 -5.11
N PRO A 135 -17.13 -5.16 -6.39
CA PRO A 135 -18.17 -5.22 -7.40
C PRO A 135 -19.19 -6.27 -6.96
N MET A 136 -20.46 -5.89 -6.93
CA MET A 136 -21.50 -6.87 -6.61
C MET A 136 -21.44 -7.97 -7.67
N SER A 137 -21.25 -9.22 -7.22
CA SER A 137 -21.43 -10.36 -8.11
C SER A 137 -22.87 -10.29 -8.62
N ALA A 138 -23.03 -9.94 -9.89
CA ALA A 138 -24.32 -9.91 -10.55
C ALA A 138 -24.82 -11.35 -10.66
N ASN A 139 -25.44 -11.84 -9.59
CA ASN A 139 -26.12 -13.12 -9.61
C ASN A 139 -27.29 -12.96 -10.58
N LYS A 140 -27.10 -13.35 -11.85
CA LYS A 140 -28.22 -13.45 -12.79
C LYS A 140 -29.22 -14.42 -12.16
N PRO A 141 -30.48 -14.02 -11.92
CA PRO A 141 -31.48 -14.98 -11.51
C PRO A 141 -31.55 -16.04 -12.62
N ASN A 142 -31.30 -17.30 -12.27
CA ASN A 142 -31.66 -18.42 -13.14
C ASN A 142 -33.18 -18.32 -13.36
N LYS A 143 -33.56 -18.00 -14.60
CA LYS A 143 -34.94 -18.16 -15.06
C LYS A 143 -35.20 -19.62 -15.34
#